data_AF-A0A432ZGS4-F1
#
_entry.id   AF-A0A432ZGS4-F1
#
_cell.length_a   1.000
_cell.length_b   1.000
_cell.length_c   1.000
_cell.angle_alpha   90.00
_cell.angle_beta   90.00
_cell.angle_gamma   90.00
#
_symmetry.space_group_name_H-M   'P 1'
#
loop_
_entity.id
_entity.type
_entity.pdbx_description
1 polymer ?
#
loop_
_entity_poly.entity_id
_entity_poly.type
_entity_poly.pdbx_seq_one_letter_code
_entity_poly.pdbx_strand_id
1 'polypeptide(L)'
;MPNQGYSWVSLLAALAIAASLTSGWLSLWQQQHFLQQVQHWRLQLLQLQQAQRNHFQQFGQFADSQQQLVTNGLLSARSDSPFATAWQFTAQQNILLMNTTINLNSVELLMKDFNGYLWQAPQLTVKVVGYEQP
;
A
#
# COMPACT_ATOMS: atom_id res chain seq x y z
N MET A 1 42.44 -16.97 43.45
CA MET A 1 41.99 -16.21 42.26
C MET A 1 41.17 -17.16 41.41
N PRO A 2 39.83 -17.07 41.36
CA PRO A 2 39.04 -18.02 40.60
C PRO A 2 39.21 -17.75 39.10
N ASN A 3 39.61 -18.80 38.37
CA ASN A 3 39.77 -18.80 36.93
C ASN A 3 38.45 -18.38 36.26
N GLN A 4 38.53 -17.31 35.48
CA GLN A 4 37.54 -16.91 34.48
C GLN A 4 37.56 -17.92 33.33
N GLY A 5 37.07 -19.14 33.58
CA GLY A 5 36.79 -20.10 32.53
C GLY A 5 35.46 -19.75 31.90
N TYR A 6 35.43 -18.80 30.96
CA TYR A 6 34.29 -18.68 30.04
C TYR A 6 34.19 -20.00 29.28
N SER A 7 33.27 -20.87 29.72
CA SER A 7 33.09 -22.16 29.08
C SER A 7 32.50 -21.92 27.69
N TRP A 8 32.97 -22.65 26.69
CA TRP A 8 32.41 -22.63 25.34
C TRP A 8 30.88 -22.79 25.32
N VAL A 9 30.32 -23.47 26.33
CA VAL A 9 28.89 -23.64 26.55
C VAL A 9 28.20 -22.31 26.89
N SER A 10 28.82 -21.45 27.72
CA SER A 10 28.28 -20.11 28.02
C SER A 10 28.30 -19.18 26.81
N LEU A 11 29.31 -19.29 25.95
CA LEU A 11 29.39 -18.55 24.68
C LEU A 11 28.32 -19.03 23.68
N LEU A 12 28.14 -20.35 23.54
CA LEU A 12 27.12 -20.94 22.67
C LEU A 12 25.70 -20.62 23.15
N ALA A 13 25.46 -20.64 24.46
CA ALA A 13 24.18 -20.25 25.04
C ALA A 13 23.89 -18.75 24.79
N ALA A 14 24.88 -17.87 24.95
CA ALA A 14 24.74 -16.45 24.65
C ALA A 14 24.46 -16.19 23.16
N LEU A 15 25.13 -16.91 22.25
CA LEU A 15 24.89 -16.84 20.81
C LEU A 15 23.49 -17.35 20.43
N ALA A 16 23.02 -18.44 21.03
CA ALA A 16 21.68 -18.97 20.78
C ALA A 16 20.59 -17.98 21.23
N ILE A 17 20.75 -17.35 22.40
CA ILE A 17 19.83 -16.32 22.89
C ILE A 17 19.89 -15.08 22.00
N ALA A 18 21.09 -14.63 21.61
CA ALA A 18 21.26 -13.50 20.71
C ALA A 18 20.63 -13.76 19.32
N ALA A 19 20.80 -14.96 18.76
CA ALA A 19 20.17 -15.36 17.49
C ALA A 19 18.64 -15.44 17.57
N SER A 20 18.11 -15.87 18.71
CA SER A 20 16.66 -15.92 18.96
C SER A 20 16.07 -14.52 19.08
N LEU A 21 16.77 -13.61 19.77
CA LEU A 21 16.36 -12.22 19.92
C LEU A 21 16.46 -11.45 18.60
N THR A 22 17.52 -11.66 17.80
CA THR A 22 17.68 -10.99 16.50
C THR A 22 16.68 -11.49 15.47
N SER A 23 16.37 -12.79 15.45
CA SER A 23 15.33 -13.33 14.56
C SER A 23 13.93 -12.79 14.91
N GLY A 24 13.56 -12.77 16.19
CA GLY A 24 12.31 -12.15 16.64
C GLY A 24 12.24 -10.65 16.31
N TRP A 25 13.34 -9.92 16.52
CA TRP A 25 13.44 -8.51 16.18
C TRP A 25 13.30 -8.24 14.68
N LEU A 26 13.97 -9.05 13.83
CA LEU A 26 13.89 -8.95 12.38
C LEU A 26 12.47 -9.17 11.87
N SER A 27 11.78 -10.19 12.39
CA SER A 27 10.38 -10.46 12.01
C SER A 27 9.45 -9.31 12.41
N LEU A 28 9.59 -8.78 13.63
CA LEU A 28 8.81 -7.63 14.09
C LEU A 28 9.10 -6.36 13.27
N TRP A 29 10.37 -6.13 12.92
CA TRP A 29 10.78 -5.01 12.09
C TRP A 29 10.21 -5.11 10.68
N GLN A 30 10.29 -6.28 10.04
CA GLN A 30 9.68 -6.54 8.73
C GLN A 30 8.17 -6.32 8.76
N GLN A 31 7.50 -6.79 9.81
CA GLN A 31 6.07 -6.60 9.99
C GLN A 31 5.70 -5.13 10.15
N GLN A 32 6.50 -4.36 10.91
CA GLN A 32 6.28 -2.92 11.07
C GLN A 32 6.45 -2.15 9.76
N HIS A 33 7.50 -2.47 8.98
CA HIS A 33 7.70 -1.90 7.65
C HIS A 33 6.54 -2.20 6.71
N PHE A 34 6.06 -3.45 6.71
CA PHE A 34 4.90 -3.84 5.91
C PHE A 34 3.65 -3.02 6.28
N LEU A 35 3.36 -2.86 7.58
CA LEU A 35 2.23 -2.05 8.04
C LEU A 35 2.37 -0.57 7.64
N GLN A 36 3.57 -0.01 7.71
CA GLN A 36 3.83 1.38 7.28
C GLN A 36 3.61 1.57 5.78
N GLN A 37 4.02 0.59 4.96
CA GLN A 37 3.77 0.61 3.53
C GLN A 37 2.28 0.48 3.21
N VAL A 38 1.55 -0.39 3.91
CA VAL A 38 0.09 -0.50 3.82
C VAL A 38 -0.57 0.85 4.13
N GLN A 39 -0.17 1.53 5.20
CA GLN A 39 -0.69 2.85 5.54
C GLN A 39 -0.40 3.90 4.46
N HIS A 40 0.83 3.96 3.94
CA HIS A 40 1.17 4.87 2.85
C HIS A 40 0.31 4.63 1.61
N TRP A 41 0.12 3.37 1.25
CA TRP A 41 -0.72 3.01 0.12
C TRP A 41 -2.18 3.42 0.29
N ARG A 42 -2.73 3.24 1.50
CA ARG A 42 -4.09 3.67 1.82
C ARG A 42 -4.24 5.19 1.73
N LEU A 43 -3.25 5.94 2.20
CA LEU A 43 -3.23 7.40 2.05
C LEU A 43 -3.17 7.82 0.58
N GLN A 44 -2.36 7.15 -0.24
CA GLN A 44 -2.28 7.40 -1.68
C GLN A 44 -3.63 7.12 -2.37
N LEU A 45 -4.31 6.03 -2.02
CA LEU A 45 -5.66 5.76 -2.52
C LEU A 45 -6.63 6.90 -2.22
N LEU A 46 -6.67 7.39 -0.98
CA LEU A 46 -7.53 8.51 -0.61
C LEU A 46 -7.19 9.79 -1.39
N GLN A 47 -5.89 10.06 -1.59
CA GLN A 47 -5.44 11.19 -2.41
C GLN A 47 -5.86 11.05 -3.88
N LEU A 48 -5.78 9.86 -4.46
CA LEU A 48 -6.23 9.59 -5.83
C LEU A 48 -7.74 9.80 -5.96
N GLN A 49 -8.52 9.30 -4.99
CA GLN A 49 -9.97 9.51 -4.96
C GLN A 49 -10.32 11.00 -4.88
N GLN A 50 -9.62 11.76 -4.03
CA GLN A 50 -9.83 13.21 -3.90
C GLN A 50 -9.41 13.95 -5.17
N ALA A 51 -8.27 13.60 -5.77
CA ALA A 51 -7.79 14.19 -7.01
C ALA A 51 -8.77 13.95 -8.17
N GLN A 52 -9.37 12.76 -8.25
CA GLN A 52 -10.42 12.46 -9.22
C GLN A 52 -11.68 13.29 -9.02
N ARG A 53 -12.13 13.45 -7.77
CA ARG A 53 -13.27 14.33 -7.44
C ARG A 53 -12.98 15.77 -7.86
N ASN A 54 -11.80 16.28 -7.56
CA ASN A 54 -11.38 17.63 -7.94
C ASN A 54 -11.30 17.78 -9.47
N HIS A 55 -10.79 16.76 -10.17
CA HIS A 55 -10.72 16.76 -11.63
C HIS A 55 -12.11 16.82 -12.26
N PHE A 56 -13.05 16.01 -11.76
CA PHE A 56 -14.43 16.03 -12.22
C PHE A 56 -15.11 17.38 -11.97
N GLN A 57 -14.89 17.98 -10.80
CA GLN A 57 -15.42 19.32 -10.48
C GLN A 57 -14.87 20.41 -11.39
N GLN A 58 -13.61 20.32 -11.81
CA GLN A 58 -12.96 21.34 -12.65
C GLN A 58 -13.24 21.17 -14.14
N PHE A 59 -13.21 19.93 -14.64
CA PHE A 59 -13.25 19.64 -16.07
C PHE A 59 -14.56 18.98 -16.53
N GLY A 60 -15.48 18.65 -15.61
CA GLY A 60 -16.74 17.96 -15.92
C GLY A 60 -16.58 16.50 -16.34
N GLN A 61 -15.37 15.95 -16.26
CA GLN A 61 -15.04 14.57 -16.64
C GLN A 61 -13.99 13.99 -15.69
N PHE A 62 -13.99 12.66 -15.52
CA PHE A 62 -12.94 11.97 -14.77
C PHE A 62 -11.64 11.94 -15.58
N ALA A 63 -10.49 11.87 -14.90
CA ALA A 63 -9.24 11.61 -15.57
C ALA A 63 -9.13 10.11 -15.89
N ASP A 64 -8.50 9.76 -17.01
CA ASP A 64 -8.32 8.38 -17.48
C ASP A 64 -7.11 7.68 -16.84
N SER A 65 -6.14 8.45 -16.36
CA SER A 65 -4.92 7.93 -15.74
C SER A 65 -4.42 8.79 -14.57
N GLN A 66 -3.63 8.18 -13.69
CA GLN A 66 -2.92 8.91 -12.63
C GLN A 66 -2.04 10.02 -13.21
N GLN A 67 -1.40 9.76 -14.34
CA GLN A 67 -0.51 10.72 -15.00
C GLN A 67 -1.24 12.01 -15.37
N GLN A 68 -2.49 11.90 -15.85
CA GLN A 68 -3.31 13.07 -16.16
C GLN A 68 -3.62 13.92 -14.92
N LEU A 69 -3.87 13.29 -13.76
CA LEU A 69 -4.06 14.01 -12.49
C LEU A 69 -2.78 14.72 -12.05
N VAL A 70 -1.62 14.13 -12.29
CA VAL A 70 -0.31 14.76 -12.00
C VAL A 70 -0.05 15.92 -12.94
N THR A 71 -0.27 15.74 -14.24
CA THR A 71 -0.10 16.79 -15.25
C THR A 71 -1.02 17.98 -14.99
N ASN A 72 -2.26 17.73 -14.53
CA ASN A 72 -3.22 18.77 -14.17
C ASN A 72 -2.96 19.37 -12.76
N GLY A 73 -1.89 18.96 -12.08
CA GLY A 73 -1.50 19.50 -10.76
C GLY A 73 -2.42 19.09 -9.61
N LEU A 74 -3.30 18.11 -9.81
CA LEU A 74 -4.28 17.64 -8.82
C LEU A 74 -3.75 16.50 -7.94
N LEU A 75 -2.67 15.87 -8.35
CA LEU A 75 -1.94 14.86 -7.60
C LEU A 75 -0.46 15.18 -7.60
N SER A 76 0.21 15.07 -6.46
CA SER A 76 1.66 15.20 -6.42
C SER A 76 2.34 14.03 -7.14
N ALA A 77 3.33 14.33 -7.99
CA ALA A 77 4.09 13.33 -8.75
C ALA A 77 4.77 12.26 -7.86
N ARG A 78 4.96 12.56 -6.57
CA ARG A 78 5.63 11.69 -5.59
C ARG A 78 4.77 10.53 -5.06
N SER A 79 3.72 10.15 -5.80
CA SER A 79 2.84 9.04 -5.41
C SER A 79 3.32 7.72 -6.02
N ASP A 80 4.58 7.37 -5.78
CA ASP A 80 5.11 6.05 -6.11
C ASP A 80 4.65 5.09 -5.01
N SER A 81 3.69 4.24 -5.34
CA SER A 81 3.35 3.15 -4.45
C SER A 81 4.41 2.05 -4.60
N PRO A 82 4.95 1.48 -3.49
CA PRO A 82 5.84 0.32 -3.60
C PRO A 82 5.13 -0.94 -4.15
N PHE A 83 3.82 -0.88 -4.28
CA PHE A 83 2.94 -2.02 -4.51
C PHE A 83 2.21 -1.98 -5.84
N ALA A 84 2.01 -0.79 -6.39
CA ALA A 84 1.20 -0.55 -7.58
C ALA A 84 2.04 0.14 -8.64
N THR A 85 1.93 -0.33 -9.89
CA THR A 85 2.67 0.24 -11.02
C THR A 85 2.11 1.60 -11.46
N ALA A 86 0.82 1.66 -11.75
CA ALA A 86 0.11 2.89 -12.13
C ALA A 86 -1.41 2.67 -12.03
N TRP A 87 -2.14 3.72 -11.68
CA TRP A 87 -3.61 3.68 -11.68
C TRP A 87 -4.19 4.08 -13.03
N GLN A 88 -5.05 3.22 -13.56
CA GLN A 88 -5.93 3.49 -14.69
C GLN A 88 -7.35 3.70 -14.17
N PHE A 89 -8.09 4.57 -14.83
CA PHE A 89 -9.42 4.96 -14.39
C PHE A 89 -10.42 4.67 -15.49
N THR A 90 -11.56 4.12 -15.11
CA THR A 90 -12.63 3.79 -16.04
C THR A 90 -13.96 4.21 -15.44
N ALA A 91 -14.62 5.16 -16.09
CA ALA A 91 -15.98 5.55 -15.77
C ALA A 91 -16.95 4.51 -16.34
N GLN A 92 -17.79 3.93 -15.50
CA GLN A 92 -18.75 2.89 -15.89
C GLN A 92 -20.15 3.28 -15.40
N GLN A 93 -21.02 3.71 -16.31
CA GLN A 93 -22.38 4.19 -16.02
C GLN A 93 -22.39 5.34 -15.00
N ASN A 94 -22.43 5.00 -13.71
CA ASN A 94 -22.46 5.92 -12.59
C ASN A 94 -21.29 5.73 -11.61
N ILE A 95 -20.33 4.85 -11.88
CA ILE A 95 -19.25 4.51 -10.95
C ILE A 95 -17.88 4.77 -11.58
N LEU A 96 -16.95 5.30 -10.78
CA LEU A 96 -15.54 5.34 -11.15
C LEU A 96 -14.84 4.10 -10.62
N LEU A 97 -14.24 3.32 -11.53
CA LEU A 97 -13.35 2.21 -11.22
C LEU A 97 -11.90 2.66 -11.35
N MET A 98 -11.09 2.37 -10.32
CA MET A 98 -9.65 2.51 -10.37
C MET A 98 -9.02 1.14 -10.47
N ASN A 99 -8.22 0.92 -11.50
CA ASN A 99 -7.55 -0.34 -11.78
C ASN A 99 -6.05 -0.16 -11.62
N THR A 100 -5.41 -1.12 -10.98
CA THR A 100 -3.95 -1.19 -10.96
C THR A 100 -3.46 -2.63 -10.84
N THR A 101 -2.21 -2.84 -11.22
CA THR A 101 -1.53 -4.12 -10.99
C THR A 101 -0.81 -4.05 -9.66
N ILE A 102 -1.11 -5.00 -8.78
CA ILE A 102 -0.49 -5.09 -7.45
C ILE A 102 0.35 -6.35 -7.34
N ASN A 103 1.59 -6.20 -6.87
CA ASN A 103 2.48 -7.32 -6.57
C ASN A 103 2.56 -7.54 -5.06
N LEU A 104 1.49 -8.08 -4.47
CA LEU A 104 1.42 -8.44 -3.06
C LEU A 104 0.69 -9.76 -2.85
N ASN A 105 1.20 -10.53 -1.89
CA ASN A 105 0.64 -11.80 -1.48
C ASN A 105 -0.62 -11.66 -0.60
N SER A 106 -0.90 -10.47 -0.05
CA SER A 106 -2.01 -10.27 0.91
C SER A 106 -2.77 -8.96 0.66
N VAL A 107 -3.53 -8.94 -0.44
CA VAL A 107 -4.43 -7.82 -0.81
C VAL A 107 -5.51 -7.57 0.24
N GLU A 108 -5.94 -8.60 0.97
CA GLU A 108 -6.93 -8.48 2.04
C GLU A 108 -6.51 -7.50 3.15
N LEU A 109 -5.23 -7.51 3.55
CA LEU A 109 -4.72 -6.58 4.57
C LEU A 109 -4.72 -5.13 4.07
N LEU A 110 -4.42 -4.93 2.78
CA LEU A 110 -4.46 -3.62 2.14
C LEU A 110 -5.90 -3.10 2.09
N MET A 111 -6.84 -3.97 1.75
CA MET A 111 -8.23 -3.62 1.45
C MET A 111 -9.21 -3.75 2.63
N LYS A 112 -8.75 -4.13 3.83
CA LYS A 112 -9.58 -4.40 5.01
C LYS A 112 -10.68 -3.36 5.30
N ASP A 113 -10.47 -2.09 4.95
CA ASP A 113 -11.39 -0.99 5.24
C ASP A 113 -12.00 -0.34 3.97
N PHE A 114 -11.82 -0.95 2.79
CA PHE A 114 -12.38 -0.47 1.52
C PHE A 114 -13.62 -1.28 1.13
N ASN A 115 -14.76 -0.60 0.97
CA ASN A 115 -16.00 -1.21 0.49
C ASN A 115 -16.05 -1.18 -1.04
N GLY A 116 -16.13 -2.36 -1.67
CA GLY A 116 -16.29 -2.48 -3.13
C GLY A 116 -14.97 -2.53 -3.90
N TYR A 117 -14.17 -3.55 -3.63
CA TYR A 117 -13.02 -3.88 -4.46
C TYR A 117 -13.16 -5.27 -5.06
N LEU A 118 -12.49 -5.49 -6.18
CA LEU A 118 -12.44 -6.75 -6.88
C LEU A 118 -10.97 -7.11 -7.08
N TRP A 119 -10.59 -8.28 -6.58
CA TRP A 119 -9.22 -8.79 -6.66
C TRP A 119 -9.17 -9.98 -7.59
N GLN A 120 -8.39 -9.85 -8.68
CA GLN A 120 -8.12 -10.91 -9.65
C GLN A 120 -6.62 -10.88 -9.95
N ALA A 121 -5.83 -11.63 -9.19
CA ALA A 121 -4.37 -11.54 -9.23
C ALA A 121 -3.81 -11.54 -10.67
N PRO A 122 -2.97 -10.57 -11.05
CA PRO A 122 -2.38 -9.49 -10.22
C PRO A 122 -3.17 -8.17 -10.24
N GLN A 123 -4.37 -8.13 -10.79
CA GLN A 123 -5.18 -6.93 -10.96
C GLN A 123 -6.05 -6.65 -9.73
N LEU A 124 -5.97 -5.41 -9.23
CA LEU A 124 -6.89 -4.86 -8.26
C LEU A 124 -7.76 -3.79 -8.91
N THR A 125 -9.07 -3.94 -8.76
CA THR A 125 -10.06 -2.92 -9.09
C THR A 125 -10.68 -2.37 -7.81
N VAL A 126 -10.69 -1.05 -7.65
CA VAL A 126 -11.27 -0.34 -6.50
C VAL A 126 -12.38 0.57 -6.98
N LYS A 127 -13.58 0.43 -6.40
CA LYS A 127 -14.69 1.35 -6.64
C LYS A 127 -14.51 2.61 -5.78
N VAL A 128 -14.66 3.78 -6.39
CA VAL A 128 -14.33 5.06 -5.71
C VAL A 128 -15.54 5.88 -5.33
N VAL A 129 -16.44 6.15 -6.27
CA VAL A 129 -17.66 6.94 -6.03
C VAL A 129 -18.70 6.58 -7.08
N GLY A 130 -19.95 6.48 -6.65
CA GLY A 130 -21.13 6.57 -7.52
C GLY A 130 -21.49 8.04 -7.73
N TYR A 131 -21.43 8.58 -8.94
CA TYR A 131 -21.95 9.91 -9.24
C TYR A 131 -23.43 9.76 -9.63
N GLU A 132 -24.33 10.29 -8.80
CA GLU A 132 -25.71 10.53 -9.26
C GLU A 132 -25.62 11.66 -10.29
N GLN A 133 -25.93 11.36 -11.56
CA GLN A 133 -26.24 12.41 -12.53
C GLN A 133 -27.40 13.24 -11.95
N PRO A 134 -27.32 14.58 -11.92
CA PRO A 134 -28.49 15.42 -11.63
C PRO A 134 -29.57 15.25 -12.70
#